data_AF-A0AAD7LRU5-F1
#
_entry.id   AF-A0AAD7LRU5-F1
#
_cell.length_a   1.000
_cell.length_b   1.000
_cell.length_c   1.000
_cell.angle_alpha   90.00
_cell.angle_beta   90.00
_cell.angle_gamma   90.00
#
_symmetry.space_group_name_H-M   'P 1'
#
loop_
_entity.id
_entity.type
_entity.pdbx_description
1 polymer ?
#
loop_
_entity_poly.entity_id
_entity_poly.type
_entity_poly.pdbx_seq_one_letter_code
_entity_poly.pdbx_strand_id
1 'polypeptide(L)'
;MVCRVDPLQMMHKAEKKYEVGKVIDEEQAKQRQIFDRAVMEPNFCEMYAGLCFHLAWELPDFSEDNEKITFKRLLLNKCQEEFERGEREGWEEGEIEQSEEEREQKRIKARRRMLGNIRLIGELYKKRMLTERIMHECLKKLLGQYQDPDEEDIEALCILMKYYWRDD
;
A
#
# COMPACT_ATOMS: atom_id res chain seq x y z
N MET A 1 15.54 -5.88 45.76
CA MET A 1 16.60 -6.32 44.83
C MET A 1 16.38 -5.61 43.51
N VAL A 2 17.24 -4.66 43.14
CA VAL A 2 17.22 -4.06 41.80
C VAL A 2 18.13 -4.94 40.93
N CYS A 3 17.56 -5.70 40.00
CA CYS A 3 18.35 -6.44 39.02
C CYS A 3 19.13 -5.44 38.18
N ARG A 4 20.42 -5.24 38.49
CA ARG A 4 21.34 -4.49 37.64
C ARG A 4 21.51 -5.31 36.37
N VAL A 5 20.90 -4.86 35.28
CA VAL A 5 21.16 -5.42 33.96
C VAL A 5 22.60 -5.07 33.60
N ASP A 6 23.39 -6.07 33.22
CA ASP A 6 24.80 -5.93 32.88
C ASP A 6 24.97 -5.01 31.65
N PRO A 7 25.84 -3.97 31.70
CA PRO A 7 26.13 -3.12 30.54
C PRO A 7 26.50 -3.89 29.27
N LEU A 8 27.20 -5.02 29.36
CA LEU A 8 27.52 -5.87 28.20
C LEU A 8 26.25 -6.50 27.60
N GLN A 9 25.30 -6.91 28.45
CA GLN A 9 24.01 -7.42 28.00
C GLN A 9 23.16 -6.32 27.36
N MET A 10 23.25 -5.08 27.87
CA MET A 10 22.57 -3.93 27.26
C MET A 10 23.14 -3.61 25.87
N MET A 11 24.47 -3.62 25.71
CA MET A 11 25.12 -3.37 24.42
C MET A 11 24.78 -4.44 23.38
N HIS A 12 24.88 -5.73 23.73
CA HIS A 12 24.46 -6.82 22.83
C HIS A 12 22.97 -6.73 22.44
N LYS A 13 22.10 -6.33 23.38
CA LYS A 13 20.68 -6.12 23.08
C LYS A 13 20.46 -4.96 22.11
N ALA A 14 21.21 -3.87 22.27
CA ALA A 14 21.12 -2.71 21.39
C ALA A 14 21.64 -3.02 19.98
N GLU A 15 22.77 -3.71 19.87
CA GLU A 15 23.36 -4.14 18.60
C GLU A 15 22.41 -5.07 17.84
N LYS A 16 21.87 -6.09 18.51
CA LYS A 16 20.86 -6.98 17.92
C LYS A 16 19.60 -6.23 17.49
N LYS A 17 19.15 -5.24 18.27
CA LYS A 17 17.98 -4.41 17.89
C LYS A 17 18.29 -3.57 16.63
N TYR A 18 19.49 -3.02 16.53
CA TYR A 18 19.94 -2.27 15.36
C TYR A 18 20.01 -3.14 14.10
N GLU A 19 20.57 -4.35 14.21
CA GLU A 19 20.64 -5.30 13.08
C GLU A 19 19.25 -5.72 12.60
N VAL A 20 18.33 -6.03 13.52
CA VAL A 20 16.94 -6.36 13.19
C VAL A 20 16.24 -5.18 12.53
N GLY A 21 16.40 -3.96 13.06
CA GLY A 21 15.83 -2.75 12.47
C GLY A 21 16.30 -2.53 11.03
N LYS A 22 17.61 -2.66 10.78
CA LYS A 22 18.18 -2.53 9.43
C LYS A 22 17.59 -3.53 8.44
N VAL A 23 17.41 -4.78 8.85
CA VAL A 23 16.80 -5.83 7.99
C VAL A 23 15.34 -5.48 7.66
N ILE A 24 14.57 -5.01 8.66
CA ILE A 24 13.18 -4.59 8.46
C ILE A 24 13.10 -3.42 7.46
N ASP A 25 13.98 -2.42 7.60
CA ASP A 25 14.02 -1.26 6.70
C ASP A 25 14.30 -1.65 5.24
N GLU A 26 15.25 -2.57 5.03
CA GLU A 26 15.60 -3.10 3.70
C GLU A 26 14.42 -3.87 3.07
N GLU A 27 13.74 -4.73 3.82
CA GLU A 27 12.58 -5.49 3.33
C GLU A 27 11.39 -4.59 3.03
N GLN A 28 11.12 -3.60 3.90
CA GLN A 28 10.10 -2.59 3.62
C GLN A 28 10.42 -1.76 2.36
N ALA A 29 11.70 -1.47 2.10
CA ALA A 29 12.09 -0.74 0.89
C ALA A 29 11.83 -1.54 -0.38
N LYS A 30 12.16 -2.84 -0.39
CA LYS A 30 11.85 -3.74 -1.52
C LYS A 30 10.34 -3.85 -1.75
N GLN A 31 9.59 -3.97 -0.67
CA GLN A 31 8.13 -4.03 -0.73
C GLN A 31 7.53 -2.76 -1.32
N ARG A 32 8.00 -1.58 -0.90
CA ARG A 32 7.60 -0.29 -1.48
C ARG A 32 7.85 -0.27 -2.98
N GLN A 33 9.00 -0.76 -3.44
CA GLN A 33 9.31 -0.82 -4.87
C GLN A 33 8.36 -1.74 -5.66
N ILE A 34 8.02 -2.92 -5.13
CA ILE A 34 7.05 -3.84 -5.77
C ILE A 34 5.70 -3.13 -5.90
N PHE A 35 5.24 -2.52 -4.82
CA PHE A 35 3.96 -1.82 -4.79
C PHE A 35 3.94 -0.63 -5.76
N ASP A 36 4.98 0.20 -5.73
CA ASP A 36 5.12 1.38 -6.58
C ASP A 36 5.11 1.03 -8.07
N ARG A 37 5.74 -0.09 -8.44
CA ARG A 37 5.65 -0.61 -9.81
C ARG A 37 4.26 -1.13 -10.13
N ALA A 38 3.66 -1.90 -9.23
CA ALA A 38 2.34 -2.48 -9.43
C ALA A 38 1.25 -1.42 -9.67
N VAL A 39 1.31 -0.27 -8.98
CA VAL A 39 0.36 0.83 -9.19
C VAL A 39 0.64 1.67 -10.42
N MET A 40 1.85 1.62 -10.98
CA MET A 40 2.19 2.33 -12.22
C MET A 40 2.00 1.46 -13.47
N GLU A 41 1.91 0.15 -13.29
CA GLU A 41 1.80 -0.86 -14.33
C GLU A 41 0.50 -1.69 -14.18
N PRO A 42 -0.68 -1.07 -14.35
CA PRO A 42 -1.98 -1.67 -14.02
C PRO A 42 -2.30 -2.97 -14.76
N ASN A 43 -1.71 -3.16 -15.95
CA ASN A 43 -1.91 -4.36 -16.76
C ASN A 43 -1.27 -5.62 -16.15
N PHE A 44 -0.34 -5.46 -15.21
CA PHE A 44 0.34 -6.56 -14.54
C PHE A 44 -0.09 -6.72 -13.07
N CYS A 45 -1.17 -6.04 -12.64
CA CYS A 45 -1.64 -6.11 -11.25
C CYS A 45 -1.91 -7.53 -10.76
N GLU A 46 -2.43 -8.43 -11.60
CA GLU A 46 -2.66 -9.83 -11.23
C GLU A 46 -1.35 -10.57 -10.91
N MET A 47 -0.32 -10.36 -11.74
CA MET A 47 1.02 -10.91 -11.54
C MET A 47 1.63 -10.36 -10.24
N TYR A 48 1.56 -9.05 -10.02
CA TYR A 48 2.06 -8.42 -8.79
C TYR A 48 1.33 -8.90 -7.54
N ALA A 49 0.00 -9.05 -7.61
CA ALA A 49 -0.77 -9.62 -6.51
C ALA A 49 -0.37 -11.08 -6.23
N GLY A 50 -0.04 -11.85 -7.28
CA GLY A 50 0.50 -13.20 -7.15
C GLY A 50 1.85 -13.22 -6.43
N LEU A 51 2.75 -12.33 -6.82
CA LEU A 51 4.04 -12.14 -6.16
C LEU A 51 3.85 -11.76 -4.68
N CYS A 52 3.00 -10.78 -4.38
CA CYS A 52 2.68 -10.38 -3.01
C CYS A 52 2.13 -11.54 -2.18
N PHE A 53 1.26 -12.37 -2.74
CA PHE A 53 0.72 -13.55 -2.07
C PHE A 53 1.82 -14.57 -1.76
N HIS A 54 2.70 -14.86 -2.71
CA HIS A 54 3.84 -15.77 -2.49
C HIS A 54 4.80 -15.22 -1.43
N LEU A 55 5.18 -13.95 -1.52
CA LEU A 55 6.06 -13.31 -0.54
C LEU A 55 5.46 -13.28 0.86
N ALA A 56 4.14 -13.11 0.98
CA ALA A 56 3.45 -13.17 2.26
C ALA A 56 3.55 -14.54 2.95
N TRP A 57 3.81 -15.60 2.20
CA TRP A 57 3.95 -16.97 2.70
C TRP A 57 5.42 -17.38 2.88
N GLU A 58 6.29 -16.98 1.97
CA GLU A 58 7.70 -17.40 1.94
C GLU A 58 8.59 -16.57 2.88
N LEU A 59 8.27 -15.30 3.11
CA LEU A 59 9.13 -14.43 3.93
C LEU A 59 8.96 -14.73 5.41
N PRO A 60 10.07 -14.76 6.18
CA PRO A 60 10.00 -14.99 7.61
C PRO A 60 9.28 -13.84 8.31
N ASP A 61 8.67 -14.15 9.44
CA ASP A 61 8.12 -13.14 10.32
C ASP A 61 9.26 -12.41 11.05
N PHE A 62 9.14 -11.10 11.13
CA PHE A 62 10.03 -10.26 11.93
C PHE A 62 9.38 -9.95 13.28
N SER A 63 10.19 -9.67 14.29
CA SER A 63 9.70 -9.24 15.59
C SER A 63 10.50 -8.04 16.08
N GLU A 64 9.80 -6.95 16.38
CA GLU A 64 10.36 -5.80 17.09
C GLU A 64 9.53 -5.58 18.35
N ASP A 65 10.16 -5.48 19.52
CA ASP A 65 9.49 -5.20 20.80
C ASP A 65 8.24 -6.09 21.09
N ASN A 66 8.35 -7.40 20.85
CA ASN A 66 7.27 -8.41 20.94
C ASN A 66 6.10 -8.24 19.95
N GLU A 67 6.19 -7.28 19.03
CA GLU A 67 5.23 -7.12 17.96
C GLU A 67 5.68 -7.89 16.72
N LYS A 68 4.80 -8.77 16.24
CA LYS A 68 5.03 -9.55 15.03
C LYS A 68 4.77 -8.67 13.81
N ILE A 69 5.79 -8.51 12.98
CA ILE A 69 5.75 -7.78 11.72
C ILE A 69 5.83 -8.81 10.59
N THR A 70 4.77 -8.89 9.79
CA THR A 70 4.69 -9.82 8.66
C THR A 70 4.61 -9.04 7.36
N PHE A 71 5.03 -9.65 6.24
CA PHE A 71 4.90 -9.04 4.92
C PHE A 71 3.45 -8.66 4.61
N LYS A 72 2.49 -9.52 4.97
CA LYS A 72 1.05 -9.24 4.82
C LYS A 72 0.65 -7.96 5.56
N ARG A 73 1.12 -7.77 6.79
CA ARG A 73 0.81 -6.57 7.59
C ARG A 73 1.40 -5.31 6.96
N LEU A 74 2.66 -5.35 6.54
CA LEU A 74 3.30 -4.22 5.87
C LEU A 74 2.58 -3.87 4.55
N LEU A 75 2.10 -4.89 3.82
CA LEU A 75 1.39 -4.69 2.55
C LEU A 75 0.06 -3.98 2.78
N LEU A 76 -0.69 -4.45 3.79
CA LEU A 76 -1.95 -3.85 4.20
C LEU A 76 -1.78 -2.39 4.60
N ASN A 77 -0.75 -2.09 5.42
CA ASN A 77 -0.44 -0.72 5.81
C ASN A 77 -0.14 0.15 4.58
N LYS A 78 0.63 -0.37 3.61
CA LYS A 78 0.96 0.38 2.40
C LYS A 78 -0.26 0.62 1.50
N CYS A 79 -1.14 -0.36 1.33
CA CYS A 79 -2.42 -0.18 0.64
C CYS A 79 -3.25 0.92 1.30
N GLN A 80 -3.30 0.94 2.63
CA GLN A 80 -4.02 1.94 3.40
C GLN A 80 -3.41 3.34 3.23
N GLU A 81 -2.08 3.48 3.36
CA GLU A 81 -1.38 4.75 3.14
C GLU A 81 -1.65 5.33 1.75
N GLU A 82 -1.58 4.50 0.71
CA GLU A 82 -1.81 4.93 -0.67
C GLU A 82 -3.26 5.30 -0.93
N PHE A 83 -4.20 4.65 -0.24
CA PHE A 83 -5.61 5.01 -0.26
C PHE A 83 -5.84 6.40 0.37
N GLU A 84 -5.27 6.65 1.55
CA GLU A 84 -5.38 7.90 2.31
C GLU A 84 -4.61 9.06 1.65
N ARG A 85 -3.51 8.77 0.93
CA ARG A 85 -2.68 9.80 0.25
C ARG A 85 -3.46 10.61 -0.79
N GLY A 86 -4.38 9.97 -1.51
CA GLY A 86 -5.23 10.66 -2.49
C GLY A 86 -6.19 11.69 -1.88
N GLU A 87 -6.38 11.72 -0.55
CA GLU A 87 -7.18 12.75 0.14
C GLU A 87 -6.35 14.00 0.50
N ARG A 88 -5.03 13.83 0.74
CA ARG A 88 -4.11 14.92 1.13
C ARG A 88 -3.63 15.76 -0.05
N GLU A 89 -3.39 15.14 -1.20
CA GLU A 89 -2.90 15.83 -2.40
C GLU A 89 -3.92 16.83 -3.00
N GLY A 90 -5.20 16.76 -2.59
CA GLY A 90 -6.23 17.72 -3.01
C GLY A 90 -6.23 19.06 -2.25
N TRP A 91 -5.51 19.16 -1.12
CA TRP A 91 -5.62 20.32 -0.21
C TRP A 91 -4.28 20.97 0.17
N GLU A 92 -3.13 20.30 0.02
CA GLU A 92 -1.86 20.76 0.61
C GLU A 92 -0.77 21.26 -0.36
N GLU A 93 -0.87 21.09 -1.68
CA GLU A 93 0.10 21.72 -2.60
C GLU A 93 -0.28 23.18 -2.88
N GLY A 94 -0.01 24.01 -1.87
CA GLY A 94 0.04 25.46 -1.98
C GLY A 94 0.96 25.90 -3.13
N GLU A 95 0.46 26.89 -3.86
CA GLU A 95 1.09 27.75 -4.88
C GLU A 95 2.63 27.73 -4.92
N ILE A 96 3.20 26.75 -5.62
CA ILE A 96 4.43 26.97 -6.38
C ILE A 96 3.97 27.44 -7.77
N GLU A 97 4.60 28.47 -8.33
CA GLU A 97 4.44 28.90 -9.73
C GLU A 97 4.88 27.76 -10.67
N GLN A 98 4.02 26.76 -10.81
CA GLN A 98 4.13 25.69 -11.78
C GLN A 98 3.32 26.07 -13.00
N SER A 99 3.86 25.77 -14.18
CA SER A 99 3.13 25.92 -15.44
C SER A 99 1.81 25.15 -15.37
N GLU A 100 0.78 25.64 -16.07
CA GLU A 100 -0.49 24.92 -16.23
C GLU A 100 -0.25 23.49 -16.75
N GLU A 101 0.77 23.33 -17.61
CA GLU A 101 1.20 22.05 -18.18
C GLU A 101 1.81 21.11 -17.13
N GLU A 102 2.59 21.63 -16.18
CA GLU A 102 3.16 20.83 -15.07
C GLU A 102 2.08 20.39 -14.09
N ARG A 103 1.12 21.26 -13.80
CA ARG A 103 -0.04 20.94 -12.95
C ARG A 103 -0.90 19.86 -13.59
N GLU A 104 -1.12 19.93 -14.90
CA GLU A 104 -1.86 18.91 -15.65
C GLU A 104 -1.12 17.57 -15.64
N GLN A 105 0.19 17.56 -15.90
CA GLN A 105 1.00 16.34 -15.84
C GLN A 105 0.97 15.69 -14.45
N LYS A 106 1.00 16.49 -13.37
CA LYS A 106 0.82 15.99 -12.00
C LYS A 106 -0.54 15.36 -11.79
N ARG A 107 -1.63 16.01 -12.23
CA ARG A 107 -3.00 15.45 -12.15
C ARG A 107 -3.10 14.11 -12.88
N ILE A 108 -2.62 14.03 -14.12
CA ILE A 108 -2.61 12.79 -14.91
C ILE A 108 -1.82 11.69 -14.20
N LYS A 109 -0.64 12.01 -13.66
CA LYS A 109 0.21 11.04 -12.94
C LYS A 109 -0.46 10.54 -11.65
N ALA A 110 -1.04 11.44 -10.87
CA ALA A 110 -1.76 11.10 -9.64
C ALA A 110 -2.97 10.22 -9.96
N ARG A 111 -3.75 10.59 -10.99
CA ARG A 111 -4.91 9.82 -11.47
C ARG A 111 -4.52 8.42 -11.94
N ARG A 112 -3.49 8.30 -12.78
CA ARG A 112 -2.97 7.00 -13.24
C ARG A 112 -2.57 6.09 -12.06
N ARG A 113 -1.90 6.67 -11.06
CA ARG A 113 -1.48 5.93 -9.87
C ARG A 113 -2.66 5.51 -9.00
N MET A 114 -3.67 6.37 -8.86
CA MET A 114 -4.92 6.05 -8.15
C MET A 114 -5.62 4.84 -8.79
N LEU A 115 -5.78 4.85 -10.12
CA LEU A 115 -6.43 3.75 -10.85
C LEU A 115 -5.64 2.44 -10.76
N GLY A 116 -4.31 2.50 -10.89
CA GLY A 116 -3.46 1.33 -10.69
C GLY A 116 -3.52 0.78 -9.27
N ASN A 117 -3.61 1.65 -8.25
CA ASN A 117 -3.83 1.24 -6.86
C ASN A 117 -5.16 0.49 -6.71
N ILE A 118 -6.24 1.00 -7.31
CA ILE A 118 -7.56 0.36 -7.27
C ILE A 118 -7.54 -1.03 -7.91
N ARG A 119 -6.92 -1.17 -9.09
CA ARG A 119 -6.78 -2.46 -9.78
C ARG A 119 -5.96 -3.45 -8.95
N LEU A 120 -4.86 -3.01 -8.35
CA LEU A 120 -4.04 -3.84 -7.47
C LEU A 120 -4.79 -4.29 -6.23
N ILE A 121 -5.52 -3.39 -5.57
CA ILE A 121 -6.36 -3.69 -4.40
C ILE A 121 -7.37 -4.79 -4.73
N GLY A 122 -8.06 -4.67 -5.88
CA GLY A 122 -8.98 -5.69 -6.34
C GLY A 122 -8.34 -7.07 -6.52
N GLU A 123 -7.15 -7.13 -7.11
CA GLU A 123 -6.39 -8.37 -7.28
C GLU A 123 -5.88 -8.97 -5.97
N LEU A 124 -5.47 -8.14 -5.02
CA LEU A 124 -5.09 -8.57 -3.67
C LEU A 124 -6.30 -9.10 -2.88
N TYR A 125 -7.48 -8.49 -3.07
CA TYR A 125 -8.72 -8.93 -2.43
C TYR A 125 -9.13 -10.34 -2.87
N LYS A 126 -9.11 -10.64 -4.18
CA LYS A 126 -9.35 -12.01 -4.72
C LYS A 126 -8.46 -13.08 -4.09
N LYS A 127 -7.25 -12.68 -3.67
CA LYS A 127 -6.28 -13.57 -3.01
C LYS A 127 -6.45 -13.64 -1.49
N ARG A 128 -7.57 -13.12 -0.96
CA ARG A 128 -7.90 -13.03 0.48
C ARG A 128 -6.78 -12.33 1.29
N MET A 129 -6.08 -11.41 0.65
CA MET A 129 -5.02 -10.63 1.30
C MET A 129 -5.54 -9.37 1.98
N LEU A 130 -6.67 -8.83 1.51
CA LEU A 130 -7.33 -7.64 2.05
C LEU A 130 -8.66 -7.97 2.73
N THR A 131 -9.14 -7.06 3.57
CA THR A 131 -10.47 -7.15 4.20
C THR A 131 -11.53 -6.45 3.35
N GLU A 132 -12.79 -6.83 3.51
CA GLU A 132 -13.93 -6.15 2.87
C GLU A 132 -13.96 -4.64 3.16
N ARG A 133 -13.55 -4.23 4.37
CA ARG A 133 -13.53 -2.81 4.75
C ARG A 133 -12.71 -1.97 3.76
N ILE A 134 -11.52 -2.44 3.36
CA ILE A 134 -10.65 -1.70 2.43
C ILE A 134 -11.34 -1.54 1.07
N MET A 135 -11.97 -2.61 0.60
CA MET A 135 -12.67 -2.61 -0.67
C MET A 135 -13.91 -1.69 -0.66
N HIS A 136 -14.64 -1.62 0.47
CA HIS A 136 -15.83 -0.76 0.59
C HIS A 136 -15.46 0.71 0.55
N GLU A 137 -14.35 1.08 1.19
CA GLU A 137 -13.82 2.44 1.11
C GLU A 137 -13.38 2.78 -0.32
N CYS A 138 -12.79 1.83 -1.07
CA CYS A 138 -12.48 2.04 -2.50
C CYS A 138 -13.72 2.30 -3.35
N LEU A 139 -14.80 1.54 -3.14
CA LEU A 139 -16.07 1.76 -3.81
C LEU A 139 -16.65 3.15 -3.50
N LYS A 140 -16.68 3.54 -2.21
CA LYS A 140 -17.16 4.87 -1.80
C LYS A 140 -16.37 6.00 -2.45
N LYS A 141 -15.04 5.86 -2.53
CA LYS A 141 -14.14 6.86 -3.12
C LYS A 141 -14.42 7.05 -4.61
N LEU A 142 -14.58 5.96 -5.36
CA LEU A 142 -14.95 6.02 -6.78
C LEU A 142 -16.35 6.58 -7.01
N LEU A 143 -17.30 6.22 -6.14
CA LEU A 143 -18.68 6.69 -6.22
C LEU A 143 -18.82 8.17 -5.88
N GLY A 144 -17.97 8.74 -5.03
CA GLY A 144 -18.06 10.13 -4.56
C GLY A 144 -18.09 11.21 -5.64
N GLN A 145 -17.72 10.90 -6.89
CA GLN A 145 -17.75 11.81 -8.04
C GLN A 145 -19.03 11.65 -8.89
N TYR A 146 -20.22 11.64 -8.26
CA TYR A 146 -21.50 11.38 -8.94
C TYR A 146 -21.90 12.41 -10.00
N GLN A 147 -21.44 13.66 -9.90
CA GLN A 147 -21.91 14.74 -10.78
C GLN A 147 -21.34 14.65 -12.20
N ASP A 148 -20.16 14.06 -12.38
CA ASP A 148 -19.49 13.87 -13.68
C ASP A 148 -18.37 12.80 -13.55
N PRO A 149 -18.73 11.51 -13.41
CA PRO A 149 -17.73 10.47 -13.24
C PRO A 149 -16.97 10.23 -14.54
N ASP A 150 -15.65 10.24 -14.46
CA ASP A 150 -14.76 9.92 -15.57
C ASP A 150 -14.95 8.46 -16.02
N GLU A 151 -14.80 8.19 -17.33
CA GLU A 151 -14.93 6.84 -17.90
C GLU A 151 -13.99 5.83 -17.22
N GLU A 152 -12.78 6.26 -16.84
CA GLU A 152 -11.80 5.42 -16.15
C GLU A 152 -12.23 5.08 -14.72
N ASP A 153 -12.91 6.00 -14.02
CA ASP A 153 -13.43 5.76 -12.67
C ASP A 153 -14.61 4.78 -12.71
N ILE A 154 -15.47 4.90 -13.74
CA ILE A 154 -16.54 3.93 -14.00
C ILE A 154 -15.94 2.55 -14.33
N GLU A 155 -14.89 2.49 -15.14
CA GLU A 155 -14.21 1.23 -15.46
C GLU A 155 -13.60 0.60 -14.21
N ALA A 156 -12.90 1.39 -13.40
CA ALA A 156 -12.31 0.94 -12.14
C ALA A 156 -13.38 0.45 -11.15
N LEU A 157 -14.53 1.14 -11.08
CA LEU A 157 -15.68 0.72 -10.29
C LEU A 157 -16.24 -0.61 -10.78
N CYS A 158 -16.45 -0.75 -12.09
CA CYS A 158 -16.90 -2.00 -12.71
C CYS A 158 -15.95 -3.16 -12.43
N ILE A 159 -14.63 -2.90 -12.46
CA ILE A 159 -13.60 -3.88 -12.15
C ILE A 159 -13.67 -4.30 -10.68
N LEU A 160 -13.73 -3.35 -9.74
CA LEU A 160 -13.87 -3.67 -8.31
C LEU A 160 -15.15 -4.46 -8.01
N MET A 161 -16.27 -4.05 -8.61
CA MET A 161 -17.55 -4.75 -8.43
C MET A 161 -17.49 -6.19 -8.96
N LYS A 162 -16.78 -6.44 -10.07
CA LYS A 162 -16.53 -7.82 -10.56
C LYS A 162 -15.77 -8.67 -9.56
N TYR A 163 -14.83 -8.08 -8.81
CA TYR A 163 -14.07 -8.80 -7.79
C TYR A 163 -14.89 -9.09 -6.55
N TYR A 164 -15.76 -8.16 -6.14
CA TYR A 164 -16.71 -8.36 -5.06
C TYR A 164 -17.70 -9.50 -5.33
N TRP A 165 -18.33 -9.49 -6.50
CA TRP A 165 -19.43 -10.41 -6.81
C TRP A 165 -18.97 -11.84 -7.09
N ARG A 166 -17.68 -12.05 -7.42
CA ARG A 166 -17.16 -13.39 -7.72
C ARG A 166 -16.75 -14.16 -6.46
N ASP A 167 -16.74 -13.53 -5.29
CA ASP A 167 -16.31 -14.12 -4.01
C ASP A 167 -17.46 -14.56 -3.07
N ASP A 168 -18.72 -14.44 -3.52
CA ASP A 168 -19.96 -15.00 -2.91
C ASP A 168 -20.42 -16.33 -3.57
#